data_AF-A0A7C6Z0C4-F1
#
_entry.id   AF-A0A7C6Z0C4-F1
#
_cell.length_a   1.000
_cell.length_b   1.000
_cell.length_c   1.000
_cell.angle_alpha   90.00
_cell.angle_beta   90.00
_cell.angle_gamma   90.00
#
_symmetry.space_group_name_H-M   'P 1'
#
loop_
_entity.id
_entity.type
_entity.pdbx_description
1 polymer ?
#
loop_
_entity_poly.entity_id
_entity_poly.type
_entity_poly.pdbx_seq_one_letter_code
_entity_poly.pdbx_strand_id
1 'polypeptide(L)'
;ADSKKDIFEIRKGFFPSILTNMINPLFNKKAIDTKKFYANENCTGCGLCQKVCNSRNINISADKKPRWGEHCLQCMACIHYCPVKAVQYGKSTIHKGRYTNPYITLEDISSERE
;
A
#
# COMPACT_ATOMS: atom_id res chain seq x y z
N ALA A 1 -15.39 -28.97 -35.85
CA ALA A 1 -15.98 -28.50 -34.57
C ALA A 1 -14.85 -27.85 -33.78
N ASP A 2 -14.89 -26.52 -33.72
CA ASP A 2 -13.76 -25.65 -33.38
C ASP A 2 -13.17 -25.85 -31.98
N SER A 3 -11.85 -26.04 -31.93
CA SER A 3 -11.07 -25.94 -30.71
C SER A 3 -10.96 -24.47 -30.30
N LYS A 4 -11.75 -24.04 -29.30
CA LYS A 4 -11.63 -22.72 -28.67
C LYS A 4 -10.33 -22.65 -27.86
N LYS A 5 -9.21 -22.28 -28.51
CA LYS A 5 -7.86 -22.26 -27.92
C LYS A 5 -7.54 -21.03 -27.06
N ASP A 6 -8.41 -20.03 -26.99
CA ASP A 6 -8.10 -18.74 -26.36
C ASP A 6 -9.15 -18.22 -25.34
N ILE A 7 -9.95 -19.11 -24.74
CA ILE A 7 -10.92 -18.69 -23.71
C ILE A 7 -10.37 -19.01 -22.33
N PHE A 8 -10.11 -17.95 -21.55
CA PHE A 8 -9.88 -18.08 -20.11
C PHE A 8 -11.20 -18.49 -19.43
N GLU A 9 -11.35 -19.78 -19.15
CA GLU A 9 -12.53 -20.30 -18.46
C GLU A 9 -12.46 -19.95 -16.96
N ILE A 10 -13.34 -19.03 -16.53
CA ILE A 10 -13.41 -18.61 -15.12
C ILE A 10 -14.06 -19.72 -14.28
N ARG A 11 -13.24 -20.45 -13.52
CA ARG A 11 -13.74 -21.35 -12.48
C ARG A 11 -14.09 -20.54 -11.23
N LYS A 12 -15.39 -20.36 -10.95
CA LYS A 12 -15.84 -19.71 -9.71
C LYS A 12 -15.46 -20.58 -8.51
N GLY A 13 -14.80 -19.98 -7.52
CA GLY A 13 -14.44 -20.63 -6.27
C GLY A 13 -15.66 -20.94 -5.39
N PHE A 14 -15.41 -21.43 -4.18
CA PHE A 14 -16.47 -21.75 -3.23
C PHE A 14 -17.20 -20.47 -2.77
N PHE A 15 -18.53 -20.46 -2.87
CA PHE A 15 -19.42 -19.34 -2.50
C PHE A 15 -18.96 -17.94 -2.96
N PRO A 16 -18.87 -17.70 -4.28
CA PRO A 16 -18.35 -16.44 -4.83
C PRO A 16 -19.18 -15.23 -4.39
N SER A 17 -20.51 -15.35 -4.35
CA SER A 17 -21.39 -14.26 -3.93
C SER A 17 -21.21 -13.88 -2.46
N ILE A 18 -20.93 -14.83 -1.57
CA ILE A 18 -20.71 -14.55 -0.14
C ILE A 18 -19.39 -13.82 0.05
N LEU A 19 -18.33 -14.30 -0.60
CA LEU A 19 -17.00 -13.69 -0.53
C LEU A 19 -17.03 -12.25 -1.09
N THR A 20 -17.68 -12.05 -2.23
CA THR A 20 -17.74 -10.75 -2.90
C THR A 20 -18.71 -9.77 -2.23
N ASN A 21 -19.92 -10.21 -1.87
CA ASN A 21 -20.97 -9.26 -1.45
C ASN A 21 -21.00 -9.03 0.07
N MET A 22 -20.55 -10.00 0.87
CA MET A 22 -20.63 -9.90 2.32
C MET A 22 -19.24 -9.74 2.96
N ILE A 23 -18.28 -10.60 2.59
CA ILE A 23 -16.96 -10.61 3.24
C ILE A 23 -16.12 -9.41 2.78
N ASN A 24 -16.10 -9.09 1.49
CA ASN A 24 -15.30 -7.98 0.96
C ASN A 24 -15.66 -6.61 1.56
N PRO A 25 -16.93 -6.18 1.67
CA PRO A 25 -17.26 -4.91 2.32
C PRO A 25 -16.82 -4.85 3.79
N LEU A 26 -16.97 -5.96 4.53
CA LEU A 26 -16.54 -6.04 5.93
C LEU A 26 -15.01 -5.96 6.04
N PHE A 27 -14.29 -6.64 5.15
CA PHE A 27 -12.83 -6.56 5.06
C PHE A 27 -12.37 -5.12 4.77
N ASN A 28 -12.94 -4.48 3.75
CA ASN A 28 -12.58 -3.11 3.37
C ASN A 28 -12.88 -2.11 4.49
N LYS A 29 -13.93 -2.34 5.28
CA LYS A 29 -14.29 -1.48 6.41
C LYS A 29 -13.42 -1.68 7.65
N LYS A 30 -12.87 -2.89 7.86
CA LYS A 30 -12.27 -3.28 9.17
C LYS A 30 -10.81 -3.68 9.11
N ALA A 31 -10.33 -4.21 7.99
CA ALA A 31 -8.96 -4.69 7.85
C ALA A 31 -8.03 -3.65 7.20
N ILE A 32 -8.59 -2.76 6.38
CA ILE A 32 -7.86 -1.67 5.74
C ILE A 32 -7.88 -0.46 6.67
N ASP A 33 -6.83 -0.33 7.50
CA ASP A 33 -6.61 0.85 8.33
C ASP A 33 -5.13 1.21 8.43
N THR A 34 -4.88 2.41 8.97
CA THR A 34 -3.54 2.96 9.16
C THR A 34 -3.00 2.87 10.57
N LYS A 35 -3.74 2.26 11.51
CA LYS A 35 -3.43 2.29 12.95
C LYS A 35 -2.10 1.65 13.29
N LYS A 36 -1.65 0.70 12.47
CA LYS A 36 -0.37 0.01 12.66
C LYS A 36 0.80 0.69 11.97
N PHE A 37 0.58 1.73 11.17
CA PHE A 37 1.69 2.48 10.59
C PHE A 37 2.39 3.33 11.65
N TYR A 38 3.72 3.29 11.63
CA TYR A 38 4.54 4.19 12.42
C TYR A 38 5.88 4.44 11.75
N ALA A 39 6.54 5.53 12.14
CA ALA A 39 7.93 5.80 11.82
C ALA A 39 8.76 5.71 13.10
N ASN A 40 9.79 4.86 13.10
CA ASN A 40 10.67 4.69 14.25
C ASN A 40 11.67 5.87 14.39
N GLU A 41 12.56 5.78 15.37
CA GLU A 41 13.60 6.75 15.71
C GLU A 41 14.60 7.02 14.57
N ASN A 42 14.78 6.09 13.63
CA ASN A 42 15.69 6.29 12.49
C ASN A 42 15.10 7.21 11.42
N CYS A 43 13.85 7.69 11.58
CA CYS A 43 13.22 8.59 10.62
C CYS A 43 13.96 9.92 10.54
N THR A 44 14.47 10.24 9.35
CA THR A 44 15.19 11.50 9.08
C THR A 44 14.29 12.69 8.77
N GLY A 45 12.98 12.45 8.64
CA GLY A 45 12.03 13.48 8.23
C GLY A 45 12.15 13.94 6.77
N CYS A 46 12.75 13.12 5.90
CA CYS A 46 12.96 13.46 4.47
C CYS A 46 11.68 13.68 3.64
N GLY A 47 10.50 13.32 4.15
CA GLY A 47 9.22 13.51 3.47
C GLY A 47 8.96 12.60 2.26
N LEU A 48 9.85 11.67 1.93
CA LEU A 48 9.70 10.82 0.74
C LEU A 48 8.44 9.94 0.79
N CYS A 49 8.06 9.46 1.98
CA CYS A 49 6.83 8.70 2.18
C CYS A 49 5.56 9.47 1.79
N GLN A 50 5.51 10.78 2.04
CA GLN A 50 4.43 11.66 1.57
C GLN A 50 4.47 11.79 0.04
N LYS A 51 5.67 11.86 -0.56
CA LYS A 51 5.80 12.01 -2.01
C LYS A 51 5.37 10.76 -2.79
N VAL A 52 5.66 9.56 -2.30
CA VAL A 52 5.27 8.31 -2.99
C VAL A 52 3.83 7.86 -2.70
N CYS A 53 3.05 8.66 -1.96
CA CYS A 53 1.69 8.30 -1.59
C CYS A 53 0.70 8.82 -2.64
N ASN A 54 0.30 7.95 -3.57
CA ASN A 54 -0.62 8.32 -4.67
C ASN A 54 -1.98 8.81 -4.16
N SER A 55 -2.48 8.26 -3.04
CA SER A 55 -3.75 8.69 -2.42
C SER A 55 -3.64 9.92 -1.51
N ARG A 56 -2.47 10.59 -1.47
CA ARG A 56 -2.22 11.80 -0.66
C ARG A 56 -2.56 11.64 0.83
N ASN A 57 -2.48 10.40 1.35
CA ASN A 57 -2.92 10.06 2.69
C ASN A 57 -1.86 10.30 3.78
N ILE A 58 -0.67 10.79 3.44
CA ILE A 58 0.43 10.99 4.39
C ILE A 58 0.77 12.48 4.45
N ASN A 59 0.74 13.06 5.65
CA ASN A 59 1.18 14.43 5.92
C ASN A 59 2.41 14.41 6.85
N ILE A 60 3.38 15.27 6.60
CA ILE A 60 4.50 15.48 7.52
C ILE A 60 4.08 16.47 8.62
N SER A 61 4.12 16.05 9.88
CA SER A 61 3.81 16.90 11.03
C SER A 61 4.99 17.80 11.44
N ALA A 62 4.75 18.72 12.38
CA ALA A 62 5.76 19.68 12.86
C ALA A 62 7.02 19.02 13.44
N ASP A 63 6.91 17.79 13.98
CA ASP A 63 8.04 16.96 14.44
C ASP A 63 8.82 16.29 13.29
N LYS A 64 8.53 16.68 12.04
CA LYS A 64 9.07 16.11 10.79
C LYS A 64 8.76 14.63 10.57
N LYS A 65 7.83 14.03 11.32
CA LYS A 65 7.43 12.63 11.13
C LYS A 65 6.17 12.51 10.28
N PRO A 66 5.99 11.41 9.54
CA PRO A 66 4.75 11.17 8.81
C PRO A 66 3.58 10.88 9.76
N ARG A 67 2.39 11.29 9.33
CA ARG A 67 1.07 10.96 9.88
C ARG A 67 0.20 10.44 8.76
N TRP A 68 -0.41 9.28 8.97
CA TRP A 68 -1.29 8.63 8.01
C TRP A 68 -2.74 8.99 8.32
N GLY A 69 -3.48 9.46 7.32
CA GLY A 69 -4.92 9.66 7.38
C GLY A 69 -5.70 8.36 7.20
N GLU A 70 -6.99 8.48 6.87
CA GLU A 70 -7.92 7.35 6.78
C GLU A 70 -8.03 6.74 5.37
N HIS A 71 -7.63 7.45 4.32
CA HIS A 71 -7.75 7.05 2.91
C HIS A 71 -6.50 6.30 2.39
N CYS A 72 -6.00 5.33 3.17
CA CYS A 72 -4.85 4.51 2.77
C CYS A 72 -5.28 3.31 1.94
N LEU A 73 -4.69 3.16 0.75
CA LEU A 73 -4.90 1.99 -0.12
C LEU A 73 -4.01 0.79 0.26
N GLN A 74 -3.20 0.90 1.32
CA GLN A 74 -2.27 -0.14 1.79
C GLN A 74 -1.32 -0.69 0.69
N CYS A 75 -0.93 0.12 -0.29
CA CYS A 75 0.03 -0.27 -1.34
C CYS A 75 1.48 -0.49 -0.84
N MET A 76 1.78 -0.07 0.39
CA MET A 76 3.10 -0.18 1.04
C MET A 76 4.25 0.60 0.38
N ALA A 77 3.98 1.48 -0.59
CA ALA A 77 5.01 2.32 -1.22
C ALA A 77 5.85 3.10 -0.19
N CYS A 78 5.22 3.68 0.83
CA CYS A 78 5.91 4.43 1.88
C CYS A 78 6.91 3.58 2.71
N ILE A 79 6.66 2.28 2.89
CA ILE A 79 7.58 1.35 3.56
C ILE A 79 8.77 1.05 2.65
N HIS A 80 8.48 0.77 1.38
CA HIS A 80 9.46 0.33 0.39
C HIS A 80 10.44 1.44 -0.01
N TYR A 81 9.95 2.67 -0.22
CA TYR A 81 10.78 3.80 -0.62
C TYR A 81 11.46 4.52 0.54
N CYS A 82 11.25 4.12 1.79
CA CYS A 82 11.95 4.75 2.91
C CYS A 82 13.44 4.37 2.89
N PRO A 83 14.37 5.32 2.66
CA PRO A 83 15.80 5.00 2.44
C PRO A 83 16.46 4.43 3.69
N VAL A 84 15.98 4.84 4.87
CA VAL A 84 16.46 4.41 6.19
C VAL A 84 15.58 3.32 6.82
N LYS A 85 14.62 2.77 6.07
CA LYS A 85 13.69 1.72 6.51
C LYS A 85 12.93 2.06 7.81
N ALA A 86 12.71 3.34 8.09
CA ALA A 86 12.08 3.80 9.33
C ALA A 86 10.56 3.60 9.38
N VAL A 87 9.90 3.56 8.23
CA VAL A 87 8.44 3.34 8.13
C VAL A 87 8.12 1.86 8.25
N GLN A 88 7.17 1.50 9.11
CA GLN A 88 6.76 0.13 9.41
C GLN A 88 5.23 0.00 9.53
N TYR A 89 4.72 -1.22 9.34
CA TYR A 89 3.33 -1.60 9.62
C TYR A 89 3.31 -2.72 10.67
N GLY A 90 3.10 -2.34 11.92
CA GLY A 90 3.24 -3.23 13.07
C GLY A 90 4.63 -3.88 13.12
N LYS A 91 4.72 -5.08 13.69
CA LYS A 91 6.01 -5.79 13.84
C LYS A 91 6.41 -6.61 12.61
N SER A 92 5.45 -6.93 11.74
CA SER A 92 5.63 -7.89 10.64
C SER A 92 6.56 -7.39 9.53
N THR A 93 6.75 -6.08 9.40
CA THR A 93 7.54 -5.48 8.31
C THR A 93 8.99 -5.15 8.69
N ILE A 94 9.35 -5.29 9.97
CA ILE A 94 10.66 -4.88 10.52
C ILE A 94 11.80 -5.65 9.84
N HIS A 95 11.64 -6.96 9.67
CA HIS A 95 12.68 -7.83 9.09
C HIS A 95 12.44 -8.14 7.61
N LYS A 96 11.54 -7.41 6.94
CA LYS A 96 11.22 -7.63 5.52
C LYS A 96 12.11 -6.76 4.63
N GLY A 97 12.49 -7.31 3.47
CA GLY A 97 13.20 -6.58 2.43
C GLY A 97 12.42 -5.38 1.91
N ARG A 98 13.12 -4.44 1.26
CA ARG A 98 12.51 -3.32 0.53
C ARG A 98 12.70 -3.55 -0.96
N TYR A 99 11.64 -3.36 -1.74
CA TYR A 99 11.65 -3.50 -3.18
C TYR A 99 11.25 -2.17 -3.80
N THR A 100 12.00 -1.71 -4.78
CA THR A 100 11.64 -0.60 -5.66
C THR A 100 11.85 -1.07 -7.09
N ASN A 101 10.97 -0.69 -8.00
CA ASN A 101 11.13 -1.03 -9.41
C ASN A 101 12.32 -0.21 -9.97
N PRO A 102 13.34 -0.83 -10.57
CA PRO A 102 14.51 -0.10 -11.10
C PRO A 102 14.19 0.76 -12.33
N TYR A 103 13.04 0.56 -12.98
CA TYR A 103 12.63 1.27 -14.19
C TYR A 103 11.64 2.41 -13.94
N ILE A 104 11.28 2.68 -12.69
CA ILE A 104 10.31 3.72 -12.31
C ILE A 104 10.98 4.73 -11.38
N THR A 105 10.85 6.01 -11.73
CA THR A 105 11.41 7.12 -10.96
C THR A 105 10.42 7.62 -9.90
N LEU A 106 10.90 8.45 -8.97
CA LEU A 106 10.03 9.08 -7.97
C LEU A 106 9.09 10.11 -8.59
N GLU A 107 9.51 10.72 -9.68
CA GLU A 107 8.77 11.67 -10.49
C GLU A 107 7.59 10.96 -11.15
N ASP A 108 7.81 9.78 -11.74
CA ASP A 108 6.75 8.97 -12.35
C ASP A 108 5.65 8.66 -11.32
N ILE A 109 6.04 8.15 -10.14
CA ILE A 109 5.10 7.83 -9.05
C ILE A 109 4.35 9.08 -8.58
N SER A 110 5.05 10.20 -8.44
CA SER A 110 4.46 11.44 -7.92
C SER A 110 3.50 12.09 -8.93
N SER A 111 3.64 11.80 -10.22
CA SER A 111 2.81 12.38 -11.29
C SER A 111 1.41 11.75 -11.37
N GLU A 112 1.26 10.51 -10.92
CA GLU A 112 0.00 9.75 -10.95
C GLU A 112 -0.92 10.00 -9.75
N ARG A 113 -0.68 11.08 -8.99
CA ARG A 113 -1.48 11.42 -7.81
C ARG A 113 -2.85 11.96 -8.23
N GLU A 114 -3.86 11.10 -8.25
CA GLU A 114 -5.27 11.50 -8.31
C GLU A 114 -5.68 12.39 -7.12
#